data_AF-A0A0C9YKR5-F1
#
_entry.id   AF-A0A0C9YKR5-F1
#
_cell.length_a   1.000
_cell.length_b   1.000
_cell.length_c   1.000
_cell.angle_alpha   90.00
_cell.angle_beta   90.00
_cell.angle_gamma   90.00
#
_symmetry.space_group_name_H-M   'P 1'
#
loop_
_entity.id
_entity.type
_entity.pdbx_description
1 polymer ?
#
loop_
_entity_poly.entity_id
_entity_poly.type
_entity_poly.pdbx_seq_one_letter_code
_entity_poly.pdbx_strand_id
1 'polypeptide(L)' 'QTNGYDCGLWVLAQIAAMLRGYKITGLREEDMIRFQRFLYMQVLCIPAIVV' A
#
# COMPACT_ATOMS: atom_id res chain seq x y z
N GLN A 1 -10.95 4.68 -7.48
CA GLN A 1 -11.64 4.09 -6.34
C GLN A 1 -13.14 4.31 -6.50
N THR A 2 -13.89 3.22 -6.45
CA THR A 2 -15.36 3.21 -6.53
C THR A 2 -16.00 2.79 -5.21
N ASN A 3 -15.29 2.03 -4.37
CA ASN A 3 -15.72 1.73 -3.00
C ASN A 3 -15.35 2.84 -1.99
N GLY A 4 -15.99 2.86 -0.82
CA GLY A 4 -15.79 3.91 0.19
C GLY A 4 -14.63 3.69 1.17
N TYR A 5 -13.93 2.54 1.13
CA TYR A 5 -13.05 2.11 2.23
C TYR A 5 -11.58 1.92 1.83
N ASP A 6 -11.26 1.83 0.53
CA ASP A 6 -9.87 1.64 0.06
C ASP A 6 -9.05 2.93 -0.06
N CYS A 7 -9.57 4.10 0.33
CA CYS A 7 -8.89 5.38 0.09
C CYS A 7 -7.53 5.47 0.75
N GLY A 8 -7.40 4.94 1.97
CA GLY A 8 -6.11 4.81 2.64
C GLY A 8 -5.12 3.93 1.86
N LEU A 9 -5.60 2.83 1.27
CA LEU A 9 -4.74 1.94 0.47
C LEU A 9 -4.24 2.62 -0.80
N TRP A 10 -5.08 3.41 -1.49
CA TRP A 10 -4.67 4.17 -2.66
C TRP A 10 -3.62 5.24 -2.35
N VAL A 11 -3.76 5.93 -1.22
CA VAL A 11 -2.75 6.90 -0.75
C VAL A 11 -1.43 6.19 -0.49
N LEU A 12 -1.44 5.07 0.23
CA LEU A 12 -0.23 4.29 0.51
C LEU A 12 0.41 3.72 -0.77
N ALA A 13 -0.38 3.26 -1.73
CA ALA A 13 0.09 2.79 -3.02
C ALA A 13 0.79 3.92 -3.79
N GLN A 14 0.22 5.13 -3.78
CA GLN A 14 0.80 6.28 -4.46
C GLN A 14 2.11 6.73 -3.81
N ILE A 15 2.19 6.73 -2.48
CA ILE A 15 3.43 6.99 -1.73
C ILE A 15 4.49 5.95 -2.11
N ALA A 16 4.15 4.66 -2.08
CA ALA A 16 5.07 3.58 -2.42
C ALA A 16 5.59 3.69 -3.87
N ALA A 17 4.73 4.06 -4.82
CA ALA A 17 5.11 4.29 -6.21
C ALA A 17 6.09 5.47 -6.34
N MET A 18 5.78 6.61 -5.70
CA MET A 18 6.65 7.80 -5.73
C MET A 18 8.03 7.51 -5.13
N LEU A 19 8.09 6.83 -3.98
CA LEU A 19 9.35 6.47 -3.33
C LEU A 19 10.21 5.52 -4.18
N ARG A 20 9.58 4.75 -5.09
CA ARG A 20 10.26 3.86 -6.04
C ARG A 20 10.59 4.56 -7.38
N GLY A 21 10.30 5.84 -7.53
CA GLY A 21 10.53 6.61 -8.76
C GLY A 21 9.47 6.42 -9.85
N TYR A 22 8.33 5.81 -9.53
CA TYR A 22 7.22 5.63 -10.46
C TYR A 22 6.22 6.79 -10.37
N LYS A 23 5.69 7.22 -11.52
CA LYS A 23 4.67 8.29 -11.60
C LYS A 23 3.27 7.82 -11.20
N ILE A 24 2.96 6.54 -11.42
CA ILE A 24 1.66 5.93 -11.16
C ILE A 24 1.85 4.59 -10.46
N THR A 25 0.81 4.13 -9.75
CA THR A 25 0.87 2.86 -9.01
C THR A 25 0.79 1.63 -9.91
N GLY A 26 0.11 1.74 -11.06
CA GLY A 26 -0.20 0.60 -11.94
C GLY A 26 -1.22 -0.38 -11.36
N LEU A 27 -1.79 -0.08 -10.19
CA LEU A 27 -2.78 -0.95 -9.51
C LEU A 27 -4.20 -0.61 -9.96
N ARG A 28 -5.07 -1.61 -9.90
CA ARG A 28 -6.52 -1.51 -10.05
C ARG A 28 -7.22 -1.76 -8.71
N GLU A 29 -8.52 -1.50 -8.67
CA GLU A 29 -9.31 -1.70 -7.44
C GLU A 29 -9.30 -3.17 -6.97
N GLU A 30 -9.35 -4.12 -7.92
CA GLU A 30 -9.19 -5.54 -7.67
C GLU A 30 -7.84 -5.91 -7.01
N ASP A 31 -6.81 -5.08 -7.17
CA ASP A 31 -5.49 -5.30 -6.57
C ASP A 31 -5.41 -4.82 -5.11
N MET A 32 -6.37 -4.03 -4.61
CA MET A 32 -6.28 -3.40 -3.29
C MET A 32 -6.17 -4.42 -2.16
N ILE A 33 -6.89 -5.55 -2.25
CA ILE A 33 -6.79 -6.64 -1.27
C ILE A 33 -5.36 -7.23 -1.26
N ARG A 34 -4.74 -7.38 -2.43
CA ARG A 34 -3.37 -7.89 -2.53
C ARG A 34 -2.36 -6.87 -2.00
N PHE A 35 -2.56 -5.60 -2.29
CA PHE A 35 -1.73 -4.52 -1.78
C PHE A 35 -1.83 -4.38 -0.25
N GLN A 36 -3.03 -4.52 0.33
CA GLN A 36 -3.24 -4.57 1.77
C GLN A 36 -2.45 -5.71 2.43
N ARG A 37 -2.51 -6.92 1.86
CA ARG A 37 -1.73 -8.07 2.34
C ARG A 37 -0.22 -7.83 2.22
N PHE A 38 0.21 -7.20 1.13
CA PHE A 38 1.61 -6.81 0.98
C PHE A 38 2.05 -5.85 2.10
N LEU A 39 1.28 -4.81 2.39
CA LEU A 39 1.55 -3.87 3.49
C LEU A 39 1.59 -4.57 4.84
N TYR A 40 0.63 -5.46 5.13
CA TYR A 40 0.62 -6.26 6.35
C TYR A 40 1.91 -7.06 6.53
N MET A 41 2.37 -7.74 5.48
CA MET A 41 3.65 -8.46 5.52
C MET A 41 4.84 -7.52 5.72
N GLN A 42 4.84 -6.31 5.15
CA GLN A 42 5.89 -5.33 5.40
C GLN A 42 5.92 -4.91 6.87
N VAL A 43 4.76 -4.63 7.47
CA VAL A 43 4.65 -4.23 8.89
C VAL A 43 5.16 -5.32 9.82
N LEU A 44 4.83 -6.59 9.54
CA LEU A 44 5.36 -7.72 10.32
C LEU A 44 6.89 -7.85 10.25
N CYS A 45 7.49 -7.42 9.14
CA CYS A 45 8.94 -7.42 8.97
C CYS A 45 9.62 -6.19 9.57
N ILE A 46 8.88 -5.17 10.04
CA ILE A 46 9.48 -4.03 10.72
C ILE A 46 10.02 -4.54 12.07
N PRO A 47 11.33 -4.42 12.35
CA PRO A 47 11.86 -4.78 13.64
C PRO A 47 11.16 -3.96 14.71
N ALA A 48 10.48 -4.64 15.64
CA ALA A 48 10.00 -3.98 16.85
C ALA A 48 11.24 -3.65 17.70
N ILE A 49 11.79 -2.46 17.52
CA ILE A 49 12.65 -1.89 18.56
C ILE A 49 11.69 -1.64 19.72
N VAL A 50 11.67 -2.58 20.66
CA VAL A 50 11.11 -2.33 21.99
C VAL A 50 12.07 -1.33 22.62
N VAL A 51 11.72 -0.04 22.54
CA VAL A 51 12.38 1.03 23.29
C VAL A 51 12.00 0.91 24.75
#